data_AF-A0A6J4LNY1-F1
#
_entry.id   AF-A0A6J4LNY1-F1
#
_cell.length_a   1.000
_cell.length_b   1.000
_cell.length_c   1.000
_cell.angle_alpha   90.00
_cell.angle_beta   90.00
_cell.angle_gamma   90.00
#
_symmetry.space_group_name_H-M   'P 1'
#
loop_
_entity.id
_entity.type
_entity.pdbx_description
1 polymer ?
#
loop_
_entity_poly.entity_id
_entity_poly.type
_entity_poly.pdbx_seq_one_letter_code
_entity_poly.pdbx_strand_id
1 'polypeptide(L)'
;VARQTSAGVVLHGRAAEVRACVGPANGLLDVYADGRRVARVDTYRSYSGCGVVVARPTFATTGTHRVQVNGIGAKSVRSRGTAVGVDAIVAIR
;
A
#
# COMPACT_ATOMS: atom_id res chain seq x y z
N VAL A 1 -18.94 -9.86 5.37
CA VAL A 1 -17.74 -9.02 5.65
C VAL A 1 -16.83 -9.10 4.43
N ALA A 2 -16.47 -7.98 3.81
CA ALA A 2 -15.62 -7.99 2.61
C ALA A 2 -14.28 -8.68 2.92
N ARG A 3 -13.88 -9.68 2.12
CA ARG A 3 -12.60 -10.36 2.27
C ARG A 3 -11.48 -9.38 1.93
N GLN A 4 -10.85 -8.79 2.95
CA GLN A 4 -9.64 -8.01 2.80
C GLN A 4 -8.46 -8.98 2.82
N THR A 5 -7.61 -8.93 1.79
CA THR A 5 -6.33 -9.62 1.80
C THR A 5 -5.28 -8.63 2.29
N SER A 6 -4.47 -9.03 3.27
CA SER A 6 -3.45 -8.19 3.86
C SER A 6 -2.05 -8.79 3.69
N ALA A 7 -1.06 -7.90 3.57
CA ALA A 7 0.36 -8.24 3.64
C ALA A 7 1.04 -7.20 4.53
N GLY A 8 2.10 -7.59 5.24
CA GLY A 8 2.81 -6.65 6.10
C GLY A 8 4.17 -7.14 6.51
N VAL A 9 5.00 -6.20 6.93
CA VAL A 9 6.38 -6.45 7.40
C VAL A 9 6.61 -5.70 8.69
N VAL A 10 7.47 -6.27 9.53
CA VAL A 10 8.08 -5.56 10.65
C VAL A 10 9.43 -5.04 10.18
N LEU A 11 9.72 -3.77 10.47
CA LEU A 11 10.93 -3.10 10.03
C LEU A 11 11.49 -2.22 11.14
N HIS A 12 12.77 -1.87 11.03
CA HIS A 12 13.42 -0.94 11.93
C HIS A 12 13.79 0.35 11.19
N GLY A 13 13.33 1.51 11.68
CA GLY A 13 13.58 2.81 11.05
C GLY A 13 12.63 3.88 11.56
N ARG A 14 12.64 5.06 10.90
CA ARG A 14 11.73 6.18 11.20
C ARG A 14 10.75 6.47 10.07
N ALA A 15 10.92 5.83 8.91
CA ALA A 15 9.95 5.87 7.83
C ALA A 15 10.01 4.58 6.99
N ALA A 16 9.04 4.40 6.11
CA ALA A 16 9.06 3.35 5.10
C ALA A 16 8.48 3.84 3.77
N GLU A 17 8.78 3.13 2.69
CA GLU A 17 8.15 3.27 1.38
C GLU A 17 7.32 2.02 1.08
N VAL A 18 6.09 2.25 0.63
CA VAL A 18 5.26 1.21 0.01
C VAL A 18 5.31 1.43 -1.50
N ARG A 19 5.76 0.40 -2.23
CA ARG A 19 5.80 0.35 -3.69
C ARG A 19 4.79 -0.66 -4.19
N ALA A 20 4.08 -0.30 -5.24
CA ALA A 20 3.00 -1.11 -5.79
C ALA A 20 3.04 -1.14 -7.32
N CYS A 21 2.34 -2.11 -7.87
CA CYS A 21 1.95 -2.12 -9.27
C CYS A 21 0.72 -1.26 -9.48
N VAL A 22 0.70 -0.54 -10.59
CA VAL A 22 -0.41 0.25 -11.08
C VAL A 22 -0.90 -0.32 -12.41
N GLY A 23 -2.16 -0.10 -12.73
CA GLY A 23 -2.74 -0.63 -13.97
C GLY A 23 -4.20 -0.25 -14.17
N PRO A 24 -4.75 -0.47 -15.38
CA PRO A 24 -6.11 -0.07 -15.73
C PRO A 24 -7.19 -0.92 -15.04
N ALA A 25 -6.81 -2.07 -14.47
CA ALA A 25 -7.70 -2.96 -13.71
C ALA A 25 -7.38 -2.98 -12.20
N ASN A 26 -6.58 -2.02 -11.72
CA ASN A 26 -6.16 -2.01 -10.32
C ASN A 26 -7.14 -1.25 -9.42
N GLY A 27 -7.22 -1.64 -8.16
CA GLY A 27 -8.17 -1.16 -7.17
C GLY A 27 -7.57 -0.24 -6.11
N LEU A 28 -8.28 -0.17 -4.99
CA LEU A 28 -7.90 0.61 -3.82
C LEU A 28 -7.07 -0.22 -2.83
N LEU A 29 -6.04 0.41 -2.29
CA LEU A 29 -5.13 -0.14 -1.29
C LEU A 29 -5.12 0.74 -0.04
N ASP A 30 -5.40 0.18 1.13
CA ASP A 30 -5.21 0.86 2.40
C ASP A 30 -3.80 0.56 2.94
N VAL A 31 -3.12 1.57 3.47
CA VAL A 31 -1.81 1.45 4.11
C VAL A 31 -1.95 1.78 5.59
N TYR A 32 -1.37 0.94 6.43
CA TYR A 32 -1.37 1.01 7.88
C TYR A 32 0.06 1.10 8.40
N ALA A 33 0.25 1.96 9.40
CA ALA A 33 1.45 2.07 10.20
C ALA A 33 1.06 1.84 11.67
N ASP A 34 1.68 0.86 12.32
CA ASP A 34 1.40 0.47 13.71
C ASP A 34 -0.10 0.29 14.01
N GLY A 35 -0.82 -0.34 13.08
CA GLY A 35 -2.25 -0.63 13.18
C GLY A 35 -3.17 0.54 12.84
N ARG A 36 -2.65 1.76 12.62
CA ARG A 36 -3.44 2.93 12.20
C ARG A 36 -3.39 3.10 10.68
N ARG A 37 -4.55 3.26 10.04
CA ARG A 37 -4.61 3.60 8.60
C ARG A 37 -4.01 5.00 8.40
N VAL A 38 -2.96 5.06 7.59
CA VAL A 38 -2.25 6.31 7.25
C VAL A 38 -2.56 6.79 5.83
N ALA A 39 -2.94 5.88 4.93
CA ALA A 39 -3.31 6.24 3.57
C ALA A 39 -4.37 5.28 2.99
N ARG A 40 -5.15 5.80 2.03
CA ARG A 40 -5.94 5.03 1.06
C ARG A 40 -5.49 5.47 -0.32
N VAL A 41 -4.99 4.52 -1.12
CA VAL A 41 -4.37 4.77 -2.42
C VAL A 41 -5.22 4.16 -3.53
N ASP A 42 -5.52 4.94 -4.56
CA ASP A 42 -6.00 4.39 -5.83
C ASP A 42 -4.82 4.01 -6.73
N THR A 43 -4.67 2.71 -7.00
CA THR A 43 -3.59 2.16 -7.84
C THR A 43 -3.98 2.08 -9.32
N TYR A 44 -5.14 2.62 -9.71
CA TYR A 44 -5.52 2.77 -11.11
C TYR A 44 -4.56 3.72 -11.86
N ARG A 45 -4.12 3.29 -13.05
CA ARG A 45 -3.51 4.15 -14.08
C ARG A 45 -3.97 3.68 -15.46
N SER A 46 -3.93 4.55 -16.47
CA SER A 46 -4.24 4.19 -17.86
C SER A 46 -3.18 3.27 -18.51
N TYR A 47 -2.03 3.12 -17.86
CA TYR A 47 -0.93 2.25 -18.22
C TYR A 47 -0.59 1.31 -17.06
N SER A 48 0.19 0.27 -17.34
CA SER A 48 0.67 -0.69 -16.34
C SER A 48 2.13 -0.45 -15.99
N GLY A 49 2.50 -0.63 -14.72
CA GLY A 49 3.89 -0.56 -14.26
C GLY A 49 4.01 -0.96 -12.79
N CYS A 50 5.21 -1.35 -12.34
CA CYS A 50 5.51 -1.70 -10.94
C CYS A 50 6.64 -0.83 -10.38
N GLY A 51 6.95 -0.94 -9.09
CA GLY A 51 7.93 -0.09 -8.41
C GLY A 51 7.44 1.32 -8.09
N VAL A 52 6.15 1.62 -8.30
CA VAL A 52 5.60 2.97 -8.05
C VAL A 52 5.45 3.18 -6.56
N VAL A 53 6.09 4.21 -6.01
CA VAL A 53 5.90 4.63 -4.62
C VAL A 53 4.48 5.16 -4.45
N VAL A 54 3.68 4.49 -3.63
CA VAL A 54 2.26 4.81 -3.39
C VAL A 54 2.00 5.39 -2.01
N ALA A 55 2.88 5.15 -1.04
CA ALA A 55 2.80 5.74 0.28
C ALA A 55 4.19 5.82 0.94
N ARG A 56 4.34 6.80 1.83
CA ARG A 56 5.54 7.01 2.66
C ARG A 56 5.15 7.19 4.14
N PRO A 57 4.75 6.11 4.84
CA PRO A 57 4.50 6.20 6.28
C PRO A 57 5.74 6.67 7.04
N THR A 58 5.52 7.54 8.03
CA THR A 58 6.55 8.04 8.95
C THR A 58 6.18 7.69 10.40
N PHE A 59 7.19 7.49 11.24
CA PHE A 59 7.04 7.16 12.65
C PHE A 59 7.57 8.27 13.55
N ALA A 60 7.02 8.36 14.77
CA ALA A 60 7.39 9.41 15.72
C ALA A 60 8.82 9.24 16.26
N THR A 61 9.27 8.00 16.40
CA THR A 61 10.60 7.63 16.88
C THR A 61 11.29 6.72 15.87
N THR A 62 12.61 6.62 15.95
CA THR A 62 13.32 5.53 15.28
C THR A 62 13.17 4.27 16.13
N GLY A 63 12.71 3.18 15.53
CA GLY A 63 12.54 1.93 16.25
C GLY A 63 11.94 0.84 15.38
N THR A 64 11.44 -0.21 16.03
CA THR A 64 10.71 -1.30 15.36
C THR A 64 9.26 -0.92 15.14
N HIS A 65 8.82 -0.97 13.88
CA HIS A 65 7.47 -0.61 13.46
C HIS A 65 6.87 -1.66 12.54
N ARG A 66 5.54 -1.69 12.46
CA ARG A 66 4.80 -2.55 11.53
C ARG A 66 4.16 -1.72 10.43
N VAL A 67 4.44 -2.08 9.18
CA VAL A 67 3.73 -1.56 8.01
C VAL A 67 2.90 -2.68 7.41
N GLN A 68 1.63 -2.39 7.19
CA GLN A 68 0.67 -3.33 6.60
C GLN A 68 -0.09 -2.65 5.47
N VAL A 69 -0.41 -3.43 4.45
CA VAL A 69 -1.22 -3.01 3.31
C VAL A 69 -2.39 -3.97 3.14
N ASN A 70 -3.57 -3.42 2.84
CA ASN A 70 -4.80 -4.17 2.66
C ASN A 70 -5.41 -3.87 1.29
N GLY A 71 -5.57 -4.90 0.46
CA GLY A 71 -6.45 -4.83 -0.71
C GLY A 71 -7.90 -4.87 -0.25
N ILE A 72 -8.65 -3.78 -0.45
CA ILE A 72 -9.99 -3.63 0.16
C ILE A 72 -11.14 -4.14 -0.73
N GLY A 73 -10.83 -4.68 -1.91
CA GLY A 73 -11.84 -5.20 -2.84
C GLY A 73 -12.72 -4.13 -3.48
N ALA A 74 -12.30 -2.87 -3.45
CA ALA A 74 -13.00 -1.74 -4.08
C ALA A 74 -12.10 -1.08 -5.14
N LYS A 75 -12.69 -0.27 -6.01
CA LYS A 75 -12.01 0.42 -7.12
C LYS A 75 -12.61 1.78 -7.38
N SER A 76 -11.88 2.66 -8.07
CA SER A 76 -12.47 3.88 -8.61
C SER A 76 -13.33 3.59 -9.84
N VAL A 77 -14.15 4.58 -10.22
CA VAL A 77 -15.05 4.48 -11.39
C VAL A 77 -14.31 4.25 -12.71
N ARG A 78 -13.03 4.68 -12.79
CA ARG A 78 -12.20 4.58 -14.00
C ARG A 78 -11.56 3.20 -14.18
N SER A 79 -11.45 2.42 -13.10
CA SER A 79 -10.80 1.12 -13.13
C SER A 79 -11.72 0.01 -13.63
N ARG A 80 -11.15 -0.96 -14.33
CA ARG A 80 -11.82 -2.17 -14.82
C ARG A 80 -11.88 -3.30 -13.78
N GLY A 81 -11.17 -3.17 -12.65
CA GLY A 81 -11.05 -4.24 -11.67
C GLY A 81 -10.61 -3.76 -10.29
N THR A 82 -10.43 -4.70 -9.37
CA THR A 82 -10.07 -4.44 -7.97
C THR A 82 -8.70 -5.02 -7.60
N ALA A 83 -7.91 -5.41 -8.61
CA ALA A 83 -6.61 -6.04 -8.38
C ALA A 83 -5.66 -5.08 -7.66
N VAL A 84 -4.86 -5.59 -6.73
CA VAL A 84 -3.79 -4.81 -6.12
C VAL A 84 -2.53 -5.66 -6.12
N GLY A 85 -1.45 -5.15 -6.69
CA GLY A 85 -0.12 -5.74 -6.63
C GLY A 85 0.78 -4.88 -5.75
N VAL A 86 1.39 -5.48 -4.74
CA VAL A 86 2.39 -4.83 -3.89
C VAL A 86 3.75 -5.35 -4.33
N ASP A 87 4.66 -4.44 -4.62
CA ASP A 87 6.01 -4.76 -5.10
C ASP A 87 6.98 -4.86 -3.92
N ALA A 88 7.06 -3.80 -3.10
CA ALA A 88 7.95 -3.77 -1.96
C ALA A 88 7.42 -2.91 -0.80
N ILE A 89 7.81 -3.29 0.41
CA ILE A 89 7.72 -2.43 1.61
C ILE A 89 9.15 -2.31 2.16
N VAL A 90 9.71 -1.11 2.13
CA VAL A 90 11.13 -0.88 2.43
C VAL A 90 11.28 0.14 3.54
N ALA A 91 12.10 -0.15 4.54
CA ALA A 91 12.46 0.83 5.56
C ALA A 91 13.32 1.94 4.95
N ILE A 92 13.05 3.19 5.32
CA ILE A 92 13.94 4.32 5.10
C ILE A 92 14.71 4.54 6.40
N ARG A 93 16.04 4.54 6.28
CA ARG A 93 16.94 4.82 7.40
C ARG A 93 16.98 6.30 7.72
#